data_AF-A0A6P6LUT7-F1
#
_entry.id   AF-A0A6P6LUT7-F1
#
_cell.length_a   1.000
_cell.length_b   1.000
_cell.length_c   1.000
_cell.angle_alpha   90.00
_cell.angle_beta   90.00
_cell.angle_gamma   90.00
#
_symmetry.space_group_name_H-M   'P 1'
#
loop_
_entity.id
_entity.type
_entity.pdbx_description
1 polymer ?
#
loop_
_entity_poly.entity_id
_entity_poly.type
_entity_poly.pdbx_seq_one_letter_code
_entity_poly.pdbx_strand_id
1 'polypeptide(L)'
;MALVLVLWLSGLQLILAADHPSYVAAVYEHRVLLNPNPGVPLDRRSALEHMKQNLRVFEEQTALAAQQGAQIIVFPEDAIHGFNFTRASIAGYLETVPDPQKVTWSPCADPLRFPDTEVLHTLSCMARKNGLFLVANMPSRQSCNRTSDPRCPEDGQYQFNTNVVFSDQGIIVVRYHKQNLYFEAAFDAPPKCEYVTFTTPFAGRFGVFTCFDILFRDPALTLVKEMGIRQIVYPTAWMNQLPLLAAVQFQRSFSHATGVTLLAANVRAVEYGITGSGIFTPWDSLIHHDTEGNSGKLLVRRVPVLDPSIIGDRLKLVPFSGYQSSKEPENMHSWPTNSFNANHDGKYCQKDSECAEGTSSITFNSIMMYDNFTLVPLQGTEGNISICSGSVCCHLLFRRSDAREFYALGVFDGLHVVHGTYYLEICALVRCTGEHHSSCGGETEHAQTLIDFRLAGTFTTTHVFPGILGSGMTLDVPDHSGWEGGNEFYMSRTGMSAGLVTAVLYGRHYEKDKV
;
A
#
# COMPACT_ATOMS: atom_id res chain seq x y z
N MET A 1 47.60 28.23 -40.79
CA MET A 1 46.56 27.18 -40.72
C MET A 1 47.06 26.06 -39.82
N ALA A 2 46.55 26.00 -38.60
CA ALA A 2 46.44 24.79 -37.78
C ALA A 2 45.49 25.14 -36.63
N LEU A 3 44.24 24.69 -36.75
CA LEU A 3 43.21 24.87 -35.73
C LEU A 3 43.50 23.85 -34.62
N VAL A 4 43.78 24.30 -33.40
CA VAL A 4 43.84 23.44 -32.21
C VAL A 4 42.43 23.37 -31.63
N LEU A 5 41.73 22.27 -31.87
CA LEU A 5 40.49 21.94 -31.16
C LEU A 5 40.88 21.40 -29.78
N VAL A 6 40.67 22.20 -28.74
CA VAL A 6 40.71 21.75 -27.36
C VAL A 6 39.36 21.10 -27.06
N LEU A 7 39.28 19.78 -27.13
CA LEU A 7 38.16 19.00 -26.62
C LEU A 7 38.21 19.03 -25.09
N TRP A 8 37.34 19.84 -24.48
CA TRP A 8 36.98 19.73 -23.08
C TRP A 8 36.16 18.44 -22.91
N LEU A 9 36.81 17.36 -22.50
CA LEU A 9 36.12 16.19 -21.96
C LEU A 9 35.64 16.56 -20.55
N SER A 10 34.40 17.02 -20.45
CA SER A 10 33.67 16.94 -19.18
C SER A 10 33.60 15.47 -18.80
N GLY A 11 34.22 15.13 -17.67
CA GLY A 11 34.19 13.78 -17.13
C GLY A 11 32.76 13.38 -16.75
N LEU A 12 32.01 12.82 -17.69
CA LEU A 12 31.00 11.83 -17.34
C LEU A 12 31.77 10.63 -16.78
N GLN A 13 31.82 10.51 -15.46
CA GLN A 13 31.94 9.20 -14.85
C GLN A 13 30.72 8.39 -15.30
N LEU A 14 30.89 7.66 -16.40
CA LEU A 14 30.10 6.47 -16.70
C LEU A 14 30.34 5.50 -15.55
N ILE A 15 29.54 5.63 -14.49
CA ILE A 15 29.30 4.51 -13.59
C ILE A 15 28.71 3.44 -14.49
N LEU A 16 29.52 2.42 -14.80
CA LEU A 16 29.02 1.15 -15.30
C LEU A 16 27.98 0.71 -14.28
N ALA A 17 26.70 0.89 -14.60
CA ALA A 17 25.61 0.29 -13.84
C ALA A 17 25.88 -1.20 -13.86
N ALA A 18 26.36 -1.74 -12.74
CA ALA A 18 26.36 -3.17 -12.56
C ALA A 18 24.89 -3.59 -12.73
N ASP A 19 24.62 -4.39 -13.76
CA ASP A 19 23.28 -4.77 -14.20
C ASP A 19 22.59 -5.50 -13.03
N HIS A 20 21.85 -4.75 -12.20
CA HIS A 20 21.09 -5.34 -11.11
C HIS A 20 20.00 -6.21 -11.73
N PRO A 21 19.83 -7.47 -11.29
CA PRO A 21 18.76 -8.32 -11.81
C PRO A 21 17.43 -7.58 -11.73
N SER A 22 16.71 -7.55 -12.85
CA SER A 22 15.45 -6.83 -12.99
C SER A 22 14.44 -7.66 -13.76
N TYR A 23 13.17 -7.38 -13.55
CA TYR A 23 12.05 -7.99 -14.26
C TYR A 23 11.03 -6.92 -14.65
N VAL A 24 10.19 -7.22 -15.63
CA VAL A 24 9.10 -6.31 -16.03
C VAL A 24 7.81 -6.79 -15.38
N ALA A 25 7.19 -5.92 -14.58
CA ALA A 25 5.93 -6.17 -13.89
C ALA A 25 4.82 -5.32 -14.51
N ALA A 26 3.61 -5.85 -14.47
CA ALA A 26 2.40 -5.12 -14.82
C ALA A 26 1.36 -5.18 -13.69
N VAL A 27 0.61 -4.10 -13.52
CA VAL A 27 -0.61 -4.06 -12.71
C VAL A 27 -1.70 -3.41 -13.55
N TYR A 28 -2.94 -3.87 -13.40
CA TYR A 28 -4.07 -3.30 -14.10
C TYR A 28 -5.11 -2.77 -13.13
N GLU A 29 -5.35 -1.46 -13.18
CA GLU A 29 -6.53 -0.86 -12.55
C GLU A 29 -7.76 -1.22 -13.40
N HIS A 30 -8.70 -2.00 -12.84
CA HIS A 30 -9.84 -2.51 -13.61
C HIS A 30 -11.12 -1.75 -13.31
N ARG A 31 -11.72 -1.15 -14.34
CA ARG A 31 -13.11 -0.69 -14.27
C ARG A 31 -14.04 -1.89 -14.21
N VAL A 32 -14.43 -2.27 -13.01
CA VAL A 32 -15.28 -3.43 -12.78
C VAL A 32 -16.69 -3.20 -13.30
N LEU A 33 -17.22 -4.17 -14.05
CA LEU A 33 -18.65 -4.27 -14.32
C LEU A 33 -19.28 -4.97 -13.12
N LEU A 34 -20.15 -4.25 -12.41
CA LEU A 34 -20.81 -4.74 -11.20
C LEU A 34 -22.14 -5.42 -11.54
N ASN A 35 -22.51 -6.41 -10.74
CA ASN A 35 -23.89 -6.88 -10.70
C ASN A 35 -24.76 -5.78 -10.06
N PRO A 36 -25.79 -5.26 -10.74
CA PRO A 36 -26.64 -4.20 -10.19
C PRO A 36 -27.47 -4.64 -8.98
N ASN A 37 -27.68 -5.95 -8.80
CA ASN A 37 -28.44 -6.53 -7.69
C ASN A 37 -27.64 -7.66 -7.02
N PRO A 38 -26.51 -7.36 -6.34
CA PRO A 38 -25.60 -8.38 -5.83
C PRO A 38 -26.22 -9.22 -4.70
N GLY A 39 -27.30 -8.74 -4.07
CA GLY A 39 -28.08 -9.51 -3.09
C GLY A 39 -29.02 -10.56 -3.68
N VAL A 40 -29.25 -10.56 -5.01
CA VAL A 40 -30.15 -11.51 -5.67
C VAL A 40 -29.33 -12.67 -6.26
N PRO A 41 -29.60 -13.93 -5.87
CA PRO A 41 -28.89 -15.08 -6.43
C PRO A 41 -29.10 -15.21 -7.94
N LEU A 42 -28.00 -15.47 -8.66
CA LEU A 42 -28.02 -15.86 -10.06
C LEU A 42 -27.75 -17.36 -10.18
N ASP A 43 -28.33 -17.99 -11.21
CA ASP A 43 -27.88 -19.31 -11.63
C ASP A 43 -26.43 -19.25 -12.14
N ARG A 44 -25.76 -20.41 -12.17
CA ARG A 44 -24.34 -20.52 -12.57
C ARG A 44 -24.07 -19.97 -13.97
N ARG A 45 -24.97 -20.20 -14.94
CA ARG A 45 -24.79 -19.72 -16.32
C ARG A 45 -24.84 -18.19 -16.36
N SER A 46 -25.80 -17.59 -15.67
CA SER A 46 -25.95 -16.13 -15.58
C SER A 46 -24.76 -15.48 -14.86
N ALA A 47 -24.27 -16.10 -13.77
CA ALA A 47 -23.06 -15.66 -13.08
C ALA A 47 -21.81 -15.74 -13.97
N LEU A 48 -21.65 -16.82 -14.74
CA LEU A 48 -20.56 -16.99 -15.70
C LEU A 48 -20.60 -15.93 -16.83
N GLU A 49 -21.77 -15.63 -17.38
CA GLU A 49 -21.90 -14.59 -18.41
C GLU A 49 -21.57 -13.19 -17.86
N HIS A 50 -21.85 -12.92 -16.58
CA HIS A 50 -21.39 -11.72 -15.91
C HIS A 50 -19.85 -11.69 -15.77
N MET A 51 -19.26 -12.71 -15.15
CA MET A 51 -17.80 -12.78 -14.96
C MET A 51 -17.02 -12.72 -16.27
N LYS A 52 -17.55 -13.34 -17.33
CA LYS A 52 -16.97 -13.34 -18.67
C LYS A 52 -16.81 -11.94 -19.26
N GLN A 53 -17.66 -10.98 -18.90
CA GLN A 53 -17.55 -9.61 -19.38
C GLN A 53 -16.30 -8.93 -18.80
N ASN A 54 -16.05 -9.10 -17.50
CA ASN A 54 -14.82 -8.63 -16.86
C ASN A 54 -13.57 -9.36 -17.36
N LEU A 55 -13.66 -10.69 -17.51
CA LEU A 55 -12.53 -11.52 -17.99
C LEU A 55 -12.10 -11.19 -19.43
N ARG A 56 -12.98 -10.70 -20.31
CA ARG A 56 -12.57 -10.23 -21.65
C ARG A 56 -11.55 -9.10 -21.57
N VAL A 57 -11.75 -8.15 -20.64
CA VAL A 57 -10.80 -7.07 -20.41
C VAL A 57 -9.48 -7.64 -19.88
N PHE A 58 -9.53 -8.64 -19.00
CA PHE A 58 -8.30 -9.28 -18.51
C PHE A 58 -7.51 -9.93 -19.64
N GLU A 59 -8.17 -10.59 -20.60
CA GLU A 59 -7.49 -11.18 -21.76
C GLU A 59 -6.75 -10.12 -22.58
N GLU A 60 -7.42 -9.00 -22.88
CA GLU A 60 -6.86 -7.88 -23.64
C GLU A 60 -5.65 -7.27 -22.91
N GLN A 61 -5.79 -6.97 -21.62
CA GLN A 61 -4.72 -6.33 -20.85
C GLN A 61 -3.54 -7.28 -20.58
N THR A 62 -3.80 -8.58 -20.45
CA THR A 62 -2.74 -9.60 -20.37
C THR A 62 -1.92 -9.61 -21.66
N ALA A 63 -2.57 -9.58 -22.83
CA ALA A 63 -1.87 -9.53 -24.11
C ALA A 63 -1.06 -8.23 -24.28
N LEU A 64 -1.63 -7.08 -23.89
CA LEU A 64 -0.93 -5.79 -23.94
C LEU A 64 0.26 -5.72 -22.98
N ALA A 65 0.16 -6.32 -21.80
CA ALA A 65 1.27 -6.42 -20.86
C ALA A 65 2.39 -7.31 -21.42
N ALA A 66 2.04 -8.46 -21.99
CA ALA A 66 2.99 -9.38 -22.63
C ALA A 66 3.72 -8.72 -23.80
N GLN A 67 3.02 -7.94 -24.63
CA GLN A 67 3.62 -7.16 -25.72
C GLN A 67 4.65 -6.13 -25.23
N GLN A 68 4.47 -5.62 -24.01
CA GLN A 68 5.42 -4.72 -23.34
C GLN A 68 6.51 -5.48 -22.55
N GLY A 69 6.58 -6.80 -22.68
CA GLY A 69 7.58 -7.65 -22.06
C GLY A 69 7.32 -8.00 -20.60
N ALA A 70 6.11 -7.77 -20.08
CA ALA A 70 5.77 -8.11 -18.70
C ALA A 70 5.88 -9.61 -18.45
N GLN A 71 6.54 -9.98 -17.35
CA GLN A 71 6.72 -11.36 -16.89
C GLN A 71 5.67 -11.76 -15.85
N ILE A 72 5.02 -10.76 -15.25
CA ILE A 72 3.91 -10.93 -14.32
C ILE A 72 2.89 -9.80 -14.50
N ILE A 73 1.59 -10.12 -14.43
CA ILE A 73 0.50 -9.15 -14.36
C ILE A 73 -0.37 -9.42 -13.12
N VAL A 74 -0.74 -8.35 -12.41
CA VAL A 74 -1.67 -8.41 -11.27
C VAL A 74 -2.99 -7.75 -11.62
N PHE A 75 -4.08 -8.48 -11.40
CA PHE A 75 -5.45 -7.97 -11.46
C PHE A 75 -6.03 -7.74 -10.06
N PRO A 76 -7.03 -6.85 -9.94
CA PRO A 76 -7.54 -6.45 -8.63
C PRO A 76 -8.37 -7.52 -7.92
N GLU A 77 -8.59 -7.27 -6.62
CA GLU A 77 -9.59 -7.97 -5.82
C GLU A 77 -10.99 -7.72 -6.38
N ASP A 78 -11.87 -8.74 -6.31
CA ASP A 78 -13.27 -8.66 -6.76
C ASP A 78 -13.49 -8.26 -8.22
N ALA A 79 -12.45 -8.00 -9.01
CA ALA A 79 -12.56 -7.46 -10.36
C ALA A 79 -13.23 -8.41 -11.37
N ILE A 80 -13.37 -9.70 -11.03
CA ILE A 80 -14.10 -10.67 -11.85
C ILE A 80 -15.62 -10.57 -11.64
N HIS A 81 -16.07 -10.31 -10.41
CA HIS A 81 -17.46 -10.54 -9.99
C HIS A 81 -18.14 -9.36 -9.28
N GLY A 82 -17.37 -8.37 -8.81
CA GLY A 82 -17.85 -7.27 -7.97
C GLY A 82 -17.99 -7.66 -6.50
N PHE A 83 -18.58 -6.76 -5.71
CA PHE A 83 -18.72 -6.89 -4.25
C PHE A 83 -20.19 -6.74 -3.81
N ASN A 84 -20.45 -6.73 -2.49
CA ASN A 84 -21.77 -6.62 -1.85
C ASN A 84 -22.70 -7.85 -2.02
N PHE A 85 -22.12 -9.03 -2.19
CA PHE A 85 -22.88 -10.28 -2.19
C PHE A 85 -23.24 -10.76 -0.78
N THR A 86 -24.26 -11.62 -0.72
CA THR A 86 -24.56 -12.46 0.45
C THR A 86 -24.00 -13.86 0.20
N ARG A 87 -23.86 -14.68 1.26
CA ARG A 87 -23.48 -16.11 1.12
C ARG A 87 -24.34 -16.88 0.11
N ALA A 88 -25.63 -16.55 0.02
CA ALA A 88 -26.55 -17.20 -0.90
C ALA A 88 -26.39 -16.68 -2.34
N SER A 89 -26.21 -15.37 -2.50
CA SER A 89 -26.18 -14.76 -3.84
C SER A 89 -24.84 -14.90 -4.56
N ILE A 90 -23.73 -15.08 -3.84
CA ILE A 90 -22.42 -15.37 -4.45
C ILE A 90 -22.33 -16.82 -4.99
N ALA A 91 -23.24 -17.72 -4.60
CA ALA A 91 -23.10 -19.16 -4.83
C ALA A 91 -22.87 -19.55 -6.31
N GLY A 92 -23.50 -18.83 -7.26
CA GLY A 92 -23.30 -19.04 -8.70
C GLY A 92 -21.90 -18.66 -9.22
N TYR A 93 -21.16 -17.84 -8.48
CA TYR A 93 -19.83 -17.33 -8.86
C TYR A 93 -18.68 -18.23 -8.39
N LEU A 94 -18.92 -19.08 -7.38
CA LEU A 94 -17.88 -19.87 -6.72
C LEU A 94 -17.32 -20.99 -7.61
N GLU A 95 -16.01 -21.20 -7.56
CA GLU A 95 -15.35 -22.41 -8.05
C GLU A 95 -14.51 -23.07 -6.95
N THR A 96 -14.20 -24.35 -7.09
CA THR A 96 -13.27 -25.02 -6.18
C THR A 96 -11.85 -24.84 -6.69
N VAL A 97 -11.01 -24.13 -5.95
CA VAL A 97 -9.58 -24.01 -6.26
C VAL A 97 -8.82 -25.12 -5.52
N PRO A 98 -8.23 -26.12 -6.22
CA PRO A 98 -7.47 -27.16 -5.57
C PRO A 98 -6.21 -26.61 -4.89
N ASP A 99 -5.75 -27.29 -3.86
CA ASP A 99 -4.52 -26.94 -3.14
C ASP A 99 -3.29 -27.22 -4.04
N PRO A 100 -2.54 -26.18 -4.46
CA PRO A 100 -1.40 -26.35 -5.36
C PRO A 100 -0.23 -27.12 -4.72
N GLN A 101 -0.20 -27.26 -3.38
CA GLN A 101 0.79 -28.12 -2.71
C GLN A 101 0.47 -29.61 -2.84
N LYS A 102 -0.78 -29.95 -3.14
CA LYS A 102 -1.25 -31.34 -3.28
C LYS A 102 -1.48 -31.75 -4.73
N VAL A 103 -1.79 -30.78 -5.59
CA VAL A 103 -2.17 -31.01 -6.98
C VAL A 103 -1.45 -30.05 -7.90
N THR A 104 -0.61 -30.59 -8.78
CA THR A 104 -0.10 -29.84 -9.95
C THR A 104 -1.12 -29.94 -11.08
N TRP A 105 -1.67 -28.80 -11.50
CA TRP A 105 -2.69 -28.75 -12.55
C TRP A 105 -2.64 -27.45 -13.33
N SER A 106 -2.69 -27.57 -14.67
CA SER A 106 -2.94 -26.47 -15.59
C SER A 106 -4.36 -26.64 -16.13
N PRO A 107 -5.33 -25.84 -15.66
CA PRO A 107 -6.69 -25.87 -16.18
C PRO A 107 -6.74 -25.77 -17.71
N CYS A 108 -5.88 -24.96 -18.33
CA CYS A 108 -5.81 -24.82 -19.77
C CYS A 108 -5.31 -26.08 -20.50
N ALA A 109 -4.41 -26.85 -19.88
CA ALA A 109 -3.87 -28.07 -20.49
C ALA A 109 -4.76 -29.30 -20.27
N ASP A 110 -5.49 -29.33 -19.16
CA ASP A 110 -6.34 -30.45 -18.75
C ASP A 110 -7.67 -29.95 -18.16
N PRO A 111 -8.56 -29.38 -19.00
CA PRO A 111 -9.75 -28.66 -18.55
C PRO A 111 -10.84 -29.56 -17.96
N LEU A 112 -10.80 -30.87 -18.22
CA LEU A 112 -11.83 -31.81 -17.79
C LEU A 112 -11.49 -32.49 -16.45
N ARG A 113 -10.34 -32.21 -15.85
CA ARG A 113 -9.88 -32.83 -14.61
C ARG A 113 -10.79 -32.53 -13.42
N PHE A 114 -11.30 -31.30 -13.34
CA PHE A 114 -12.20 -30.85 -12.29
C PHE A 114 -13.41 -30.16 -12.92
N PRO A 115 -14.64 -30.46 -12.46
CA PRO A 115 -15.85 -29.85 -12.98
C PRO A 115 -16.01 -28.40 -12.49
N ASP A 116 -16.83 -27.62 -13.20
CA ASP A 116 -17.22 -26.25 -12.83
C ASP A 116 -16.01 -25.31 -12.61
N THR A 117 -15.06 -25.32 -13.56
CA THR A 117 -13.80 -24.56 -13.48
C THR A 117 -13.59 -23.58 -14.64
N GLU A 118 -14.67 -23.02 -15.19
CA GLU A 118 -14.62 -22.16 -16.38
C GLU A 118 -13.77 -20.88 -16.20
N VAL A 119 -13.81 -20.26 -15.01
CA VAL A 119 -13.01 -19.08 -14.66
C VAL A 119 -11.54 -19.48 -14.52
N LEU A 120 -11.24 -20.54 -13.77
CA LEU A 120 -9.87 -21.08 -13.65
C LEU A 120 -9.28 -21.47 -15.01
N HIS A 121 -10.06 -22.12 -15.88
CA HIS A 121 -9.67 -22.45 -17.25
C HIS A 121 -9.31 -21.20 -18.05
N THR A 122 -10.18 -20.18 -18.00
CA THR A 122 -9.99 -18.92 -18.71
C THR A 122 -8.71 -18.22 -18.28
N LEU A 123 -8.50 -18.04 -16.97
CA LEU A 123 -7.29 -17.40 -16.41
C LEU A 123 -6.01 -18.20 -16.71
N SER A 124 -6.06 -19.53 -16.57
CA SER A 124 -4.95 -20.43 -16.92
C SER A 124 -4.54 -20.29 -18.39
N CYS A 125 -5.52 -20.23 -19.30
CA CYS A 125 -5.24 -20.06 -20.72
C CYS A 125 -4.70 -18.68 -21.05
N MET A 126 -5.17 -17.62 -20.39
CA MET A 126 -4.61 -16.27 -20.55
C MET A 126 -3.11 -16.25 -20.19
N ALA A 127 -2.74 -16.85 -19.04
CA ALA A 127 -1.35 -16.93 -18.61
C ALA A 127 -0.50 -17.73 -19.61
N ARG A 128 -0.95 -18.93 -19.98
CA ARG A 128 -0.23 -19.83 -20.89
C ARG A 128 -0.06 -19.25 -22.29
N LYS A 129 -1.12 -18.65 -22.85
CA LYS A 129 -1.11 -18.06 -24.20
C LYS A 129 -0.12 -16.90 -24.31
N ASN A 130 0.05 -16.14 -23.23
CA ASN A 130 0.90 -14.95 -23.20
C ASN A 130 2.27 -15.17 -22.55
N GLY A 131 2.54 -16.37 -22.03
CA GLY A 131 3.85 -16.74 -21.47
C GLY A 131 4.26 -15.89 -20.26
N LEU A 132 3.30 -15.51 -19.40
CA LEU A 132 3.54 -14.69 -18.21
C LEU A 132 2.82 -15.25 -16.98
N PHE A 133 3.26 -14.83 -15.79
CA PHE A 133 2.56 -15.14 -14.55
C PHE A 133 1.34 -14.24 -14.40
N LEU A 134 0.17 -14.82 -14.14
CA LEU A 134 -1.08 -14.08 -14.00
C LEU A 134 -1.59 -14.21 -12.56
N VAL A 135 -1.77 -13.08 -11.89
CA VAL A 135 -2.38 -13.00 -10.55
C VAL A 135 -3.79 -12.46 -10.69
N ALA A 136 -4.76 -13.17 -10.12
CA ALA A 136 -6.15 -12.75 -10.10
C ALA A 136 -6.79 -13.07 -8.74
N ASN A 137 -7.94 -12.44 -8.48
CA ASN A 137 -8.76 -12.69 -7.32
C ASN A 137 -10.15 -13.19 -7.76
N MET A 138 -10.66 -14.21 -7.09
CA MET A 138 -11.95 -14.82 -7.40
C MET A 138 -12.64 -15.38 -6.14
N PRO A 139 -13.97 -15.54 -6.16
CA PRO A 139 -14.68 -16.19 -5.07
C PRO A 139 -14.50 -17.70 -5.21
N SER A 140 -14.08 -18.39 -4.14
CA SER A 140 -13.90 -19.84 -4.15
C SER A 140 -14.70 -20.55 -3.07
N ARG A 141 -14.94 -21.84 -3.27
CA ARG A 141 -15.59 -22.70 -2.27
C ARG A 141 -14.71 -23.88 -1.87
N GLN A 142 -14.89 -24.33 -0.64
CA GLN A 142 -14.35 -25.60 -0.17
C GLN A 142 -15.42 -26.35 0.62
N SER A 143 -15.89 -27.48 0.08
CA SER A 143 -16.84 -28.35 0.78
C SER A 143 -16.26 -28.85 2.10
N CYS A 144 -17.09 -28.90 3.12
CA CYS A 144 -16.73 -29.39 4.44
C CYS A 144 -17.87 -30.25 5.01
N ASN A 145 -17.57 -31.04 6.04
CA ASN A 145 -18.57 -31.85 6.72
C ASN A 145 -18.55 -31.53 8.22
N ARG A 146 -19.71 -31.11 8.75
CA ARG A 146 -19.88 -30.72 10.17
C ARG A 146 -19.58 -31.84 11.16
N THR A 147 -19.68 -33.11 10.74
CA THR A 147 -19.32 -34.26 11.59
C THR A 147 -17.80 -34.34 11.81
N SER A 148 -17.00 -33.94 10.83
CA SER A 148 -15.52 -33.98 10.90
C SER A 148 -14.89 -32.61 11.21
N ASP A 149 -15.58 -31.53 10.85
CA ASP A 149 -15.14 -30.15 11.06
C ASP A 149 -16.25 -29.35 11.77
N PRO A 150 -16.15 -29.16 13.10
CA PRO A 150 -17.14 -28.40 13.87
C PRO A 150 -17.32 -26.94 13.43
N ARG A 151 -16.35 -26.38 12.69
CA ARG A 151 -16.41 -24.99 12.19
C ARG A 151 -17.06 -24.88 10.80
N CYS A 152 -17.39 -26.01 10.17
CA CYS A 152 -18.02 -26.03 8.87
C CYS A 152 -19.37 -25.26 8.91
N PRO A 153 -19.56 -24.27 8.03
CA PRO A 153 -20.80 -23.50 7.95
C PRO A 153 -22.05 -24.38 7.75
N GLU A 154 -23.23 -23.83 8.08
CA GLU A 154 -24.50 -24.56 7.99
C GLU A 154 -24.84 -25.03 6.56
N ASP A 155 -24.37 -24.29 5.55
CA ASP A 155 -24.50 -24.63 4.14
C ASP A 155 -23.49 -25.67 3.65
N GLY A 156 -22.68 -26.26 4.54
CA GLY A 156 -21.80 -27.40 4.24
C GLY A 156 -20.55 -27.04 3.41
N GLN A 157 -20.22 -25.76 3.32
CA GLN A 157 -19.07 -25.28 2.58
C GLN A 157 -18.51 -24.00 3.20
N TYR A 158 -17.19 -23.84 3.11
CA TYR A 158 -16.58 -22.53 3.25
C TYR A 158 -16.61 -21.79 1.92
N GLN A 159 -16.74 -20.47 1.98
CA GLN A 159 -16.68 -19.56 0.84
C GLN A 159 -15.57 -18.54 1.10
N PHE A 160 -14.63 -18.33 0.18
CA PHE A 160 -13.46 -17.50 0.44
C PHE A 160 -13.23 -16.46 -0.67
N ASN A 161 -12.85 -15.25 -0.27
CA ASN A 161 -12.12 -14.32 -1.14
C ASN A 161 -10.73 -14.92 -1.40
N THR A 162 -10.41 -15.19 -2.67
CA THR A 162 -9.27 -16.06 -3.02
C THR A 162 -8.38 -15.44 -4.09
N ASN A 163 -7.11 -15.20 -3.75
CA ASN A 163 -6.09 -14.96 -4.77
C ASN A 163 -5.64 -16.29 -5.37
N VAL A 164 -5.53 -16.31 -6.70
CA VAL A 164 -4.95 -17.39 -7.48
C VAL A 164 -3.82 -16.85 -8.35
N VAL A 165 -2.73 -17.62 -8.47
CA VAL A 165 -1.63 -17.28 -9.38
C VAL A 165 -1.41 -18.44 -10.33
N PHE A 166 -1.33 -18.11 -11.62
CA PHE A 166 -0.98 -19.03 -12.69
C PHE A 166 0.44 -18.74 -13.15
N SER A 167 1.24 -19.78 -13.31
CA SER A 167 2.53 -19.69 -14.00
C SER A 167 2.35 -19.39 -15.50
N ASP A 168 3.46 -19.10 -16.17
CA ASP A 168 3.57 -18.96 -17.63
C ASP A 168 3.15 -20.21 -18.42
N GLN A 169 3.01 -21.38 -17.76
CA GLN A 169 2.48 -22.61 -18.35
C GLN A 169 0.99 -22.84 -18.02
N GLY A 170 0.34 -21.87 -17.38
CA GLY A 170 -1.05 -21.95 -16.93
C GLY A 170 -1.26 -22.86 -15.71
N ILE A 171 -0.19 -23.33 -15.04
CA ILE A 171 -0.30 -24.13 -13.82
C ILE A 171 -0.67 -23.23 -12.64
N ILE A 172 -1.66 -23.62 -11.84
CA ILE A 172 -1.99 -22.94 -10.57
C ILE A 172 -0.84 -23.16 -9.59
N VAL A 173 -0.18 -22.08 -9.17
CA VAL A 173 0.95 -22.11 -8.22
C VAL A 173 0.63 -21.48 -6.87
N VAL A 174 -0.49 -20.76 -6.77
CA VAL A 174 -0.98 -20.13 -5.54
C VAL A 174 -2.49 -20.32 -5.41
N ARG A 175 -2.90 -20.59 -4.18
CA ARG A 175 -4.23 -20.33 -3.65
C ARG A 175 -4.04 -19.68 -2.28
N TYR A 176 -4.54 -18.47 -2.10
CA TYR A 176 -4.52 -17.75 -0.83
C TYR A 176 -5.92 -17.27 -0.50
N HIS A 177 -6.44 -17.63 0.68
CA HIS A 177 -7.70 -17.11 1.19
C HIS A 177 -7.45 -15.88 2.07
N LYS A 178 -8.15 -14.77 1.77
CA LYS A 178 -8.03 -13.51 2.50
C LYS A 178 -8.31 -13.71 3.99
N GLN A 179 -7.37 -13.26 4.83
CA GLN A 179 -7.48 -13.43 6.28
C GLN A 179 -8.34 -12.36 6.94
N ASN A 180 -8.15 -11.09 6.55
CA ASN A 180 -8.76 -9.94 7.20
C ASN A 180 -9.86 -9.38 6.29
N LEU A 181 -11.10 -9.83 6.52
CA LEU A 181 -12.26 -9.42 5.72
C LEU A 181 -12.69 -7.97 6.01
N TYR A 182 -13.22 -7.29 4.99
CA TYR A 182 -13.73 -5.92 5.07
C TYR A 182 -15.14 -5.82 4.50
N PHE A 183 -16.15 -5.95 5.37
CA PHE A 183 -17.59 -5.98 4.99
C PHE A 183 -17.99 -7.09 3.99
N GLU A 184 -17.22 -8.17 3.92
CA GLU A 184 -17.42 -9.26 2.98
C GLU A 184 -18.35 -10.35 3.53
N ALA A 185 -19.63 -10.04 3.70
CA ALA A 185 -20.63 -10.96 4.29
C ALA A 185 -20.82 -12.28 3.52
N ALA A 186 -20.34 -12.35 2.28
CA ALA A 186 -20.34 -13.56 1.45
C ALA A 186 -19.24 -14.57 1.83
N PHE A 187 -18.17 -14.13 2.50
CA PHE A 187 -16.97 -14.94 2.71
C PHE A 187 -16.72 -15.27 4.18
N ASP A 188 -16.09 -16.42 4.39
CA ASP A 188 -15.53 -16.87 5.64
C ASP A 188 -14.07 -16.43 5.74
N ALA A 189 -13.59 -16.11 6.94
CA ALA A 189 -12.16 -16.01 7.18
C ALA A 189 -11.56 -17.42 7.34
N PRO A 190 -10.37 -17.71 6.79
CA PRO A 190 -9.76 -19.01 6.93
C PRO A 190 -9.52 -19.32 8.42
N PRO A 191 -9.76 -20.56 8.88
CA PRO A 191 -9.67 -20.87 10.30
C PRO A 191 -8.25 -20.84 10.88
N LYS A 192 -7.23 -20.76 10.02
CA LYS A 192 -5.83 -20.52 10.33
C LYS A 192 -5.28 -19.63 9.22
N CYS A 193 -4.48 -18.63 9.59
CA CYS A 193 -3.82 -17.77 8.61
C CYS A 193 -2.91 -18.56 7.67
N GLU A 194 -3.01 -18.25 6.39
CA GLU A 194 -2.24 -18.85 5.31
C GLU A 194 -1.06 -17.94 4.94
N TYR A 195 0.16 -18.42 5.15
CA TYR A 195 1.38 -17.70 4.76
C TYR A 195 1.85 -18.18 3.39
N VAL A 196 1.27 -17.61 2.33
CA VAL A 196 1.44 -18.13 0.97
C VAL A 196 2.56 -17.40 0.22
N THR A 197 3.47 -18.18 -0.36
CA THR A 197 4.54 -17.68 -1.23
C THR A 197 4.65 -18.55 -2.47
N PHE A 198 5.21 -18.00 -3.55
CA PHE A 198 5.55 -18.74 -4.76
C PHE A 198 6.87 -18.24 -5.33
N THR A 199 7.57 -19.10 -6.08
CA THR A 199 8.86 -18.78 -6.67
C THR A 199 8.72 -18.61 -8.17
N THR A 200 9.38 -17.59 -8.70
CA THR A 200 9.44 -17.28 -10.14
C THR A 200 10.86 -17.47 -10.66
N PRO A 201 11.04 -17.83 -11.95
CA PRO A 201 12.37 -17.96 -12.54
C PRO A 201 13.07 -16.61 -12.77
N PHE A 202 12.35 -15.50 -12.70
CA PHE A 202 12.88 -14.16 -13.04
C PHE A 202 13.13 -13.25 -11.85
N ALA A 203 12.49 -13.50 -10.71
CA ALA A 203 12.56 -12.62 -9.55
C ALA A 203 12.60 -13.35 -8.21
N GLY A 204 12.64 -14.68 -8.17
CA GLY A 204 12.66 -15.41 -6.90
C GLY A 204 11.29 -15.43 -6.24
N ARG A 205 11.25 -15.33 -4.90
CA ARG A 205 10.05 -15.52 -4.09
C ARG A 205 9.19 -14.26 -4.04
N PHE A 206 7.89 -14.47 -4.23
CA PHE A 206 6.82 -13.52 -3.99
C PHE A 206 5.95 -13.98 -2.83
N GLY A 207 5.48 -13.03 -2.04
CA GLY A 207 4.38 -13.21 -1.09
C GLY A 207 3.07 -12.73 -1.69
N VAL A 208 1.97 -13.18 -1.10
CA VAL A 208 0.60 -12.88 -1.56
C VAL A 208 -0.24 -12.50 -0.34
N PHE A 209 -0.93 -11.37 -0.43
CA PHE A 209 -2.02 -11.01 0.48
C PHE A 209 -2.98 -10.05 -0.22
N THR A 210 -4.14 -9.77 0.37
CA THR A 210 -5.22 -9.05 -0.31
C THR A 210 -5.67 -7.84 0.50
N CYS A 211 -5.70 -6.66 -0.12
CA CYS A 211 -6.41 -5.48 0.38
C CYS A 211 -6.17 -5.20 1.87
N PHE A 212 -7.22 -5.30 2.69
CA PHE A 212 -7.22 -4.97 4.11
C PHE A 212 -6.16 -5.71 4.94
N ASP A 213 -5.66 -6.86 4.47
CA ASP A 213 -4.55 -7.59 5.09
C ASP A 213 -3.30 -6.72 5.36
N ILE A 214 -3.07 -5.68 4.53
CA ILE A 214 -1.91 -4.79 4.67
C ILE A 214 -1.86 -4.02 6.00
N LEU A 215 -3.00 -3.84 6.67
CA LEU A 215 -3.10 -3.14 7.96
C LEU A 215 -2.86 -4.04 9.17
N PHE A 216 -2.69 -5.35 8.96
CA PHE A 216 -2.59 -6.35 10.02
C PHE A 216 -1.22 -7.04 10.01
N ARG A 217 -0.88 -7.66 11.15
CA ARG A 217 0.37 -8.43 11.28
C ARG A 217 0.36 -9.63 10.35
N ASP A 218 -0.73 -10.39 10.38
CA ASP A 218 -0.88 -11.63 9.64
C ASP A 218 -1.81 -11.47 8.44
N PRO A 219 -1.39 -11.86 7.22
CA PRO A 219 -0.07 -12.40 6.88
C PRO A 219 1.00 -11.34 6.55
N ALA A 220 0.62 -10.06 6.39
CA ALA A 220 1.45 -9.07 5.71
C ALA A 220 2.84 -8.86 6.35
N LEU A 221 2.91 -8.55 7.64
CA LEU A 221 4.20 -8.38 8.31
C LEU A 221 4.95 -9.68 8.52
N THR A 222 4.26 -10.79 8.79
CA THR A 222 4.90 -12.10 8.95
C THR A 222 5.65 -12.51 7.67
N LEU A 223 5.03 -12.32 6.50
CA LEU A 223 5.68 -12.56 5.19
C LEU A 223 6.96 -11.72 5.03
N VAL A 224 6.90 -10.43 5.37
CA VAL A 224 8.01 -9.50 5.17
C VAL A 224 9.13 -9.71 6.20
N LYS A 225 8.80 -9.63 7.48
CA LYS A 225 9.77 -9.56 8.59
C LYS A 225 10.27 -10.95 8.98
N GLU A 226 9.37 -11.93 9.10
CA GLU A 226 9.71 -13.26 9.60
C GLU A 226 10.16 -14.20 8.47
N MET A 227 9.56 -14.09 7.28
CA MET A 227 9.89 -14.96 6.13
C MET A 227 10.86 -14.33 5.11
N GLY A 228 11.20 -13.05 5.30
CA GLY A 228 12.18 -12.35 4.46
C GLY A 228 11.70 -12.11 3.03
N ILE A 229 10.39 -12.04 2.80
CA ILE A 229 9.84 -11.75 1.47
C ILE A 229 10.04 -10.26 1.16
N ARG A 230 10.45 -9.97 -0.08
CA ARG A 230 10.76 -8.61 -0.55
C ARG A 230 9.98 -8.22 -1.80
N GLN A 231 9.08 -9.07 -2.26
CA GLN A 231 8.22 -8.81 -3.42
C GLN A 231 6.84 -9.37 -3.12
N ILE A 232 5.81 -8.55 -3.32
CA ILE A 232 4.44 -8.87 -2.96
C ILE A 232 3.53 -8.57 -4.15
N VAL A 233 2.65 -9.52 -4.48
CA VAL A 233 1.50 -9.27 -5.36
C VAL A 233 0.29 -8.96 -4.50
N TYR A 234 -0.40 -7.86 -4.82
CA TYR A 234 -1.41 -7.28 -3.95
C TYR A 234 -2.66 -6.86 -4.75
N PRO A 235 -3.57 -7.82 -5.04
CA PRO A 235 -4.92 -7.51 -5.46
C PRO A 235 -5.66 -6.73 -4.37
N THR A 236 -6.38 -5.67 -4.74
CA THR A 236 -7.15 -4.87 -3.79
C THR A 236 -8.38 -4.21 -4.42
N ALA A 237 -9.42 -3.98 -3.62
CA ALA A 237 -10.56 -3.14 -3.93
C ALA A 237 -10.66 -2.05 -2.85
N TRP A 238 -9.65 -1.17 -2.82
CA TRP A 238 -9.43 -0.19 -1.76
C TRP A 238 -10.25 1.08 -1.96
N MET A 239 -11.12 1.38 -1.01
CA MET A 239 -11.81 2.66 -0.91
C MET A 239 -10.88 3.70 -0.29
N ASN A 240 -10.61 4.78 -1.01
CA ASN A 240 -9.75 5.84 -0.50
C ASN A 240 -10.40 6.51 0.72
N GLN A 241 -9.60 6.74 1.75
CA GLN A 241 -10.02 7.47 2.95
C GLN A 241 -8.94 8.48 3.31
N LEU A 242 -9.18 9.73 2.93
CA LEU A 242 -8.22 10.82 3.16
C LEU A 242 -8.37 11.36 4.60
N PRO A 243 -7.29 11.92 5.18
CA PRO A 243 -5.98 12.15 4.56
C PRO A 243 -4.96 11.02 4.80
N LEU A 244 -5.28 9.94 5.51
CA LEU A 244 -4.24 9.01 6.00
C LEU A 244 -4.16 7.67 5.26
N LEU A 245 -5.24 7.25 4.60
CA LEU A 245 -5.41 5.90 4.05
C LEU A 245 -5.93 5.92 2.61
N ALA A 246 -5.45 6.86 1.79
CA ALA A 246 -5.59 6.68 0.35
C ALA A 246 -4.72 5.51 -0.13
N ALA A 247 -5.20 4.77 -1.14
CA ALA A 247 -4.58 3.55 -1.66
C ALA A 247 -3.11 3.79 -2.02
N VAL A 248 -2.85 4.70 -2.96
CA VAL A 248 -1.48 4.99 -3.44
C VAL A 248 -0.57 5.53 -2.33
N GLN A 249 -1.13 6.24 -1.36
CA GLN A 249 -0.40 6.83 -0.23
C GLN A 249 0.07 5.75 0.75
N PHE A 250 -0.87 4.95 1.28
CA PHE A 250 -0.53 3.96 2.30
C PHE A 250 0.29 2.81 1.71
N GLN A 251 -0.04 2.36 0.50
CA GLN A 251 0.69 1.29 -0.19
C GLN A 251 2.15 1.69 -0.49
N ARG A 252 2.41 2.95 -0.87
CA ARG A 252 3.76 3.49 -1.00
C ARG A 252 4.52 3.51 0.34
N SER A 253 3.84 3.94 1.39
CA SER A 253 4.39 4.03 2.76
C SER A 253 4.77 2.64 3.27
N PHE A 254 3.92 1.64 3.04
CA PHE A 254 4.21 0.24 3.32
C PHE A 254 5.44 -0.25 2.56
N SER A 255 5.47 -0.04 1.23
CA SER A 255 6.60 -0.41 0.37
C SER A 255 7.94 0.18 0.86
N HIS A 256 7.94 1.48 1.19
CA HIS A 256 9.11 2.18 1.72
C HIS A 256 9.57 1.63 3.07
N ALA A 257 8.66 1.56 4.04
CA ALA A 257 8.99 1.19 5.42
C ALA A 257 9.43 -0.27 5.57
N THR A 258 8.86 -1.16 4.75
CA THR A 258 9.12 -2.60 4.83
C THR A 258 10.21 -3.08 3.88
N GLY A 259 10.51 -2.27 2.87
CA GLY A 259 11.54 -2.59 1.91
C GLY A 259 11.16 -3.63 0.88
N VAL A 260 9.89 -3.63 0.49
CA VAL A 260 9.38 -4.56 -0.51
C VAL A 260 9.08 -3.85 -1.82
N THR A 261 9.10 -4.60 -2.92
CA THR A 261 8.34 -4.23 -4.11
C THR A 261 6.90 -4.70 -3.91
N LEU A 262 5.93 -3.78 -4.03
CA LEU A 262 4.50 -4.05 -3.93
C LEU A 262 3.84 -3.80 -5.29
N LEU A 263 3.27 -4.85 -5.88
CA LEU A 263 2.51 -4.79 -7.13
C LEU A 263 1.02 -4.69 -6.79
N ALA A 264 0.51 -3.47 -6.65
CA ALA A 264 -0.84 -3.17 -6.22
C ALA A 264 -1.77 -2.92 -7.42
N ALA A 265 -2.77 -3.78 -7.59
CA ALA A 265 -3.80 -3.63 -8.60
C ALA A 265 -5.14 -3.36 -7.91
N ASN A 266 -5.71 -2.18 -8.14
CA ASN A 266 -6.95 -1.74 -7.52
C ASN A 266 -8.12 -1.78 -8.51
N VAL A 267 -9.33 -1.90 -7.99
CA VAL A 267 -10.54 -1.67 -8.78
C VAL A 267 -10.66 -0.17 -9.11
N ARG A 268 -11.26 0.15 -10.26
CA ARG A 268 -11.84 1.47 -10.54
C ARG A 268 -13.36 1.38 -10.43
N ALA A 269 -13.91 2.09 -9.45
CA ALA A 269 -15.34 2.23 -9.23
C ALA A 269 -15.64 3.63 -8.65
N VAL A 270 -16.02 4.56 -9.55
CA VAL A 270 -16.29 5.98 -9.22
C VAL A 270 -17.31 6.12 -8.08
N GLU A 271 -18.41 5.35 -8.15
CA GLU A 271 -19.52 5.41 -7.21
C GLU A 271 -19.13 5.06 -5.77
N TYR A 272 -17.97 4.41 -5.59
CA TYR A 272 -17.43 3.97 -4.31
C TYR A 272 -16.12 4.66 -3.93
N GLY A 273 -15.67 5.66 -4.71
CA GLY A 273 -14.39 6.34 -4.45
C GLY A 273 -13.17 5.43 -4.60
N ILE A 274 -13.28 4.35 -5.40
CA ILE A 274 -12.21 3.35 -5.57
C ILE A 274 -11.40 3.69 -6.82
N THR A 275 -10.12 4.00 -6.62
CA THR A 275 -9.05 4.15 -7.61
C THR A 275 -7.72 4.18 -6.87
N GLY A 276 -6.62 3.89 -7.55
CA GLY A 276 -5.29 3.99 -6.98
C GLY A 276 -4.57 2.66 -7.09
N SER A 277 -3.90 2.47 -8.21
CA SER A 277 -3.05 1.31 -8.48
C SER A 277 -1.60 1.74 -8.63
N GLY A 278 -0.66 0.84 -8.39
CA GLY A 278 0.74 1.18 -8.53
C GLY A 278 1.72 0.02 -8.46
N ILE A 279 2.89 0.30 -9.03
CA ILE A 279 4.10 -0.51 -8.88
C ILE A 279 5.01 0.28 -7.96
N PHE A 280 5.09 -0.16 -6.71
CA PHE A 280 5.89 0.49 -5.67
C PHE A 280 7.15 -0.31 -5.43
N THR A 281 8.30 0.33 -5.54
CA THR A 281 9.56 -0.15 -4.96
C THR A 281 9.82 0.65 -3.68
N PRO A 282 10.86 0.33 -2.89
CA PRO A 282 11.09 1.10 -1.68
C PRO A 282 11.52 2.56 -1.95
N TRP A 283 12.10 2.87 -3.12
CA TRP A 283 12.61 4.20 -3.51
C TRP A 283 11.68 4.95 -4.47
N ASP A 284 10.98 4.22 -5.33
CA ASP A 284 10.32 4.78 -6.50
C ASP A 284 8.94 4.13 -6.70
N SER A 285 8.03 4.84 -7.36
CA SER A 285 6.69 4.37 -7.67
C SER A 285 6.25 4.79 -9.07
N LEU A 286 5.54 3.90 -9.75
CA LEU A 286 4.68 4.25 -10.89
C LEU A 286 3.24 4.05 -10.45
N ILE A 287 2.43 5.11 -10.49
CA ILE A 287 1.06 5.07 -10.01
C ILE A 287 0.06 5.52 -11.07
N HIS A 288 -1.19 5.10 -10.86
CA HIS A 288 -2.35 5.68 -11.49
C HIS A 288 -3.39 5.96 -10.40
N HIS A 289 -3.95 7.16 -10.42
CA HIS A 289 -5.07 7.57 -9.62
C HIS A 289 -5.95 8.45 -10.51
N ASP A 290 -7.21 8.08 -10.68
CA ASP A 290 -8.16 8.77 -11.55
C ASP A 290 -9.27 9.41 -10.71
N THR A 291 -9.14 10.70 -10.42
CA THR A 291 -10.12 11.43 -9.62
C THR A 291 -11.45 11.63 -10.37
N GLU A 292 -11.41 11.81 -11.69
CA GLU A 292 -12.57 12.27 -12.48
C GLU A 292 -13.09 11.25 -13.51
N GLY A 293 -12.20 10.43 -14.09
CA GLY A 293 -12.55 9.47 -15.13
C GLY A 293 -13.08 8.14 -14.59
N ASN A 294 -13.38 7.19 -15.47
CA ASN A 294 -13.85 5.85 -15.08
C ASN A 294 -13.23 4.77 -15.96
N SER A 295 -12.02 5.01 -16.48
CA SER A 295 -11.32 4.05 -17.34
C SER A 295 -10.39 3.18 -16.51
N GLY A 296 -10.21 1.92 -16.94
CA GLY A 296 -9.11 1.12 -16.42
C GLY A 296 -7.76 1.60 -16.96
N LYS A 297 -6.67 1.21 -16.28
CA LYS A 297 -5.31 1.62 -16.64
C LYS A 297 -4.32 0.48 -16.44
N LEU A 298 -3.62 0.14 -17.52
CA LEU A 298 -2.45 -0.74 -17.45
C LEU A 298 -1.20 0.08 -17.12
N LEU A 299 -0.47 -0.37 -16.10
CA LEU A 299 0.84 0.14 -15.72
C LEU A 299 1.85 -0.98 -15.95
N VAL A 300 2.94 -0.69 -16.67
CA VAL A 300 4.03 -1.63 -16.93
C VAL A 300 5.34 -0.96 -16.58
N ARG A 301 6.19 -1.64 -15.79
CA ARG A 301 7.47 -1.09 -15.35
C ARG A 301 8.52 -2.17 -15.14
N ARG A 302 9.76 -1.86 -15.54
CA ARG A 302 10.94 -2.62 -15.13
C ARG A 302 11.28 -2.30 -13.67
N VAL A 303 11.39 -3.32 -12.84
CA VAL A 303 11.64 -3.22 -11.40
C VAL A 303 12.83 -4.10 -10.98
N PRO A 304 13.58 -3.72 -9.94
CA PRO A 304 14.68 -4.53 -9.44
C PRO A 304 14.17 -5.80 -8.75
N VAL A 305 14.94 -6.89 -8.85
CA VAL A 305 14.74 -8.10 -8.06
C VAL A 305 15.30 -7.86 -6.66
N LEU A 306 14.46 -8.04 -5.64
CA LEU A 306 14.83 -7.80 -4.24
C LEU A 306 14.98 -9.09 -3.41
N ASP A 307 14.85 -10.27 -4.03
CA ASP A 307 14.96 -11.55 -3.30
C ASP A 307 16.41 -11.77 -2.81
N PRO A 308 16.63 -11.92 -1.48
CA PRO A 308 17.96 -12.13 -0.91
C PRO A 308 18.73 -13.33 -1.47
N SER A 309 18.04 -14.38 -1.90
CA SER A 309 18.66 -15.57 -2.50
C SER A 309 19.28 -15.30 -3.87
N ILE A 310 18.82 -14.25 -4.58
CA ILE A 310 19.33 -13.86 -5.90
C ILE A 310 20.41 -12.79 -5.77
N ILE A 311 20.22 -11.82 -4.87
CA ILE A 311 21.13 -10.67 -4.75
C ILE A 311 22.23 -10.84 -3.68
N GLY A 312 22.11 -11.85 -2.81
CA GLY A 312 23.09 -12.16 -1.76
C GLY A 312 23.28 -11.00 -0.75
N ASP A 313 24.50 -10.87 -0.22
CA ASP A 313 24.89 -9.83 0.75
C ASP A 313 24.90 -8.39 0.20
N ARG A 314 24.57 -8.19 -1.10
CA ARG A 314 24.43 -6.86 -1.71
C ARG A 314 23.26 -6.06 -1.11
N LEU A 315 22.43 -6.68 -0.27
CA LEU A 315 21.34 -6.09 0.51
C LEU A 315 21.76 -5.32 1.77
N LYS A 316 23.07 -5.19 2.08
CA LYS A 316 23.54 -4.24 3.11
C LYS A 316 23.18 -2.76 2.80
N LEU A 317 22.55 -2.49 1.67
CA LEU A 317 22.39 -1.18 1.06
C LEU A 317 21.08 -0.46 1.35
N VAL A 318 20.26 -0.89 2.32
CA VAL A 318 19.02 -0.16 2.55
C VAL A 318 18.58 -0.06 4.01
N PRO A 319 18.69 1.13 4.62
CA PRO A 319 18.01 1.41 5.86
C PRO A 319 16.51 1.54 5.57
N PHE A 320 15.77 0.45 5.76
CA PHE A 320 14.33 0.55 5.98
C PHE A 320 14.09 1.13 7.36
N SER A 321 12.85 1.54 7.68
CA SER A 321 12.48 2.25 8.91
C SER A 321 12.78 1.52 10.23
N GLY A 322 13.60 0.46 10.25
CA GLY A 322 14.11 -0.24 11.43
C GLY A 322 15.64 -0.42 11.51
N TYR A 323 16.45 0.24 10.66
CA TYR A 323 17.91 0.26 10.84
C TYR A 323 18.37 1.62 11.38
N GLN A 324 19.20 1.58 12.43
CA GLN A 324 19.97 2.75 12.86
C GLN A 324 20.80 3.25 11.68
N SER A 325 20.77 4.55 11.41
CA SER A 325 21.72 5.19 10.51
C SER A 325 23.13 4.75 10.91
N SER A 326 23.79 3.95 10.06
CA SER A 326 25.18 3.57 10.28
C SER A 326 25.99 4.86 10.20
N LYS A 327 26.64 5.20 11.31
CA LYS A 327 27.53 6.35 11.48
C LYS A 327 28.41 6.57 10.23
N GLU A 328 28.04 7.54 9.41
CA GLU A 328 28.99 8.43 8.73
C GLU A 328 28.58 9.88 9.03
N PRO A 329 29.31 10.55 9.94
CA PRO A 329 29.17 11.97 10.19
C PRO A 329 30.09 12.73 9.21
N GLU A 330 29.79 12.68 7.91
CA GLU A 330 30.47 13.56 6.95
C GLU A 330 29.42 14.40 6.23
N ASN A 331 29.28 15.63 6.74
CA ASN A 331 28.38 16.66 6.27
C ASN A 331 26.91 16.26 6.33
N MET A 332 26.44 16.03 7.55
CA MET A 332 25.08 16.45 7.93
C MET A 332 24.95 17.90 7.46
N HIS A 333 24.42 18.10 6.26
CA HIS A 333 23.80 19.36 5.90
C HIS A 333 22.70 19.49 6.93
N SER A 334 23.07 20.15 8.02
CA SER A 334 22.16 20.74 8.97
C SER A 334 21.00 21.22 8.14
N TRP A 335 19.83 20.62 8.32
CA TRP A 335 18.62 21.41 8.33
C TRP A 335 19.01 22.65 9.11
N PRO A 336 19.10 23.82 8.47
CA PRO A 336 19.82 24.92 9.03
C PRO A 336 18.98 25.47 10.16
N THR A 337 19.08 24.80 11.31
CA THR A 337 18.57 25.25 12.60
C THR A 337 19.25 26.57 12.95
N ASN A 338 20.41 26.85 12.35
CA ASN A 338 21.10 28.14 12.34
C ASN A 338 20.63 29.16 11.28
N SER A 339 19.83 28.79 10.25
CA SER A 339 19.23 29.77 9.32
C SER A 339 17.80 30.16 9.67
N PHE A 340 17.16 29.46 10.62
CA PHE A 340 16.07 30.06 11.34
C PHE A 340 16.70 31.15 12.20
N ASN A 341 16.24 32.39 12.04
CA ASN A 341 16.74 33.50 12.84
C ASN A 341 16.52 33.16 14.32
N ALA A 342 17.57 32.69 14.98
CA ALA A 342 17.71 32.59 16.43
C ALA A 342 17.81 33.99 17.07
N ASN A 343 17.04 34.95 16.56
CA ASN A 343 16.89 36.31 17.07
C ASN A 343 15.47 36.56 17.61
N HIS A 344 14.68 35.52 17.83
CA HIS A 344 13.59 35.52 18.80
C HIS A 344 13.80 34.37 19.78
N ASP A 345 14.65 34.57 20.79
CA ASP A 345 14.75 33.81 22.07
C ASP A 345 14.50 32.29 22.06
N GLY A 346 14.73 31.60 20.94
CA GLY A 346 14.43 30.18 20.76
C GLY A 346 15.61 29.33 21.19
N LYS A 347 15.73 29.07 22.50
CA LYS A 347 16.53 27.93 22.98
C LYS A 347 16.01 26.65 22.32
N TYR A 348 16.91 25.83 21.82
CA TYR A 348 16.66 24.39 21.67
C TYR A 348 16.17 23.88 23.02
N CYS A 349 14.89 23.54 23.15
CA CYS A 349 14.38 22.97 24.38
C CYS A 349 14.91 21.53 24.47
N GLN A 350 15.88 21.32 25.35
CA GLN A 350 16.44 19.99 25.62
C GLN A 350 15.59 19.19 26.62
N LYS A 351 14.55 19.81 27.21
CA LYS A 351 13.68 19.22 28.24
C LYS A 351 12.24 19.72 28.12
N ASP A 352 11.28 18.82 28.37
CA ASP A 352 9.82 19.07 28.32
C ASP A 352 9.35 20.27 29.16
N SER A 353 10.07 20.61 30.23
CA SER A 353 9.74 21.71 31.12
C SER A 353 10.02 23.11 30.54
N GLU A 354 10.80 23.23 29.46
CA GLU A 354 11.20 24.53 28.88
C GLU A 354 10.30 24.98 27.70
N CYS A 355 9.49 24.09 27.12
CA CYS A 355 8.53 24.42 26.05
C CYS A 355 7.21 25.04 26.55
N ALA A 356 6.98 25.10 27.86
CA ALA A 356 5.70 25.48 28.44
C ALA A 356 5.48 27.02 28.54
N GLU A 357 6.52 27.83 28.36
CA GLU A 357 6.45 29.28 28.58
C GLU A 357 6.87 30.08 27.33
N GLY A 358 6.02 30.10 26.32
CA GLY A 358 6.19 30.99 25.16
C GLY A 358 5.23 30.68 24.02
N THR A 359 4.13 31.43 23.95
CA THR A 359 2.96 31.24 23.06
C THR A 359 2.12 29.99 23.37
N SER A 360 1.03 30.18 24.13
CA SER A 360 -0.04 29.19 24.26
C SER A 360 -0.71 29.01 22.89
N SER A 361 -0.19 28.11 22.06
CA SER A 361 -0.91 27.64 20.88
C SER A 361 -2.09 26.84 21.38
N ILE A 362 -3.31 27.35 21.17
CA ILE A 362 -4.53 26.69 21.62
C ILE A 362 -4.67 25.36 20.87
N THR A 363 -4.47 24.24 21.57
CA THR A 363 -4.76 22.91 21.07
C THR A 363 -6.26 22.74 20.87
N PHE A 364 -6.66 21.97 19.87
CA PHE A 364 -8.06 21.66 19.60
C PHE A 364 -8.22 20.20 19.21
N ASN A 365 -9.45 19.70 19.28
CA ASN A 365 -9.78 18.35 18.85
C ASN A 365 -10.54 18.40 17.52
N SER A 366 -10.26 17.44 16.65
CA SER A 366 -11.00 17.24 15.41
C SER A 366 -11.00 15.76 15.02
N ILE A 367 -12.04 15.36 14.28
CA ILE A 367 -12.17 13.99 13.80
C ILE A 367 -11.39 13.85 12.50
N MET A 368 -10.48 12.89 12.46
CA MET A 368 -9.74 12.49 11.27
C MET A 368 -9.78 10.98 11.18
N MET A 369 -10.22 10.42 10.05
CA MET A 369 -10.40 8.97 9.92
C MET A 369 -11.27 8.36 11.02
N TYR A 370 -12.35 9.05 11.41
CA TYR A 370 -13.26 8.67 12.52
C TYR A 370 -12.65 8.68 13.93
N ASP A 371 -11.36 8.95 14.06
CA ASP A 371 -10.67 9.03 15.33
C ASP A 371 -10.55 10.48 15.82
N ASN A 372 -10.61 10.66 17.14
CA ASN A 372 -10.54 11.99 17.76
C ASN A 372 -9.08 12.40 18.00
N PHE A 373 -8.51 13.16 17.08
CA PHE A 373 -7.14 13.65 17.17
C PHE A 373 -7.05 14.89 18.06
N THR A 374 -5.91 15.03 18.74
CA THR A 374 -5.51 16.32 19.35
C THR A 374 -4.59 17.02 18.38
N LEU A 375 -4.88 18.29 18.06
CA LEU A 375 -4.18 19.07 17.04
C LEU A 375 -3.72 20.43 17.56
N VAL A 376 -2.66 20.94 16.95
CA VAL A 376 -2.15 22.30 17.15
C VAL A 376 -2.01 23.00 15.78
N PRO A 377 -2.55 24.23 15.61
CA PRO A 377 -2.50 24.93 14.33
C PRO A 377 -1.08 25.44 14.02
N LEU A 378 -0.68 25.40 12.74
CA LEU A 378 0.57 26.02 12.29
C LEU A 378 0.39 27.54 12.21
N GLN A 379 1.24 28.29 12.93
CA GLN A 379 1.27 29.75 12.90
C GLN A 379 2.46 30.28 12.09
N GLY A 380 2.28 31.38 11.36
CA GLY A 380 3.35 32.00 10.57
C GLY A 380 3.87 31.12 9.42
N THR A 381 4.96 31.53 8.77
CA THR A 381 5.58 30.79 7.65
C THR A 381 6.67 29.82 8.09
N GLU A 382 7.09 29.88 9.34
CA GLU A 382 8.09 28.98 9.93
C GLU A 382 7.73 28.74 11.40
N GLY A 383 8.12 27.59 11.94
CA GLY A 383 7.86 27.27 13.33
C GLY A 383 8.45 25.95 13.79
N ASN A 384 8.48 25.82 15.12
CA ASN A 384 8.85 24.62 15.86
C ASN A 384 7.73 24.33 16.86
N ILE A 385 6.99 23.24 16.67
CA ILE A 385 5.82 22.92 17.47
C ILE A 385 5.87 21.46 17.94
N SER A 386 5.28 21.21 19.11
CA SER A 386 5.22 19.89 19.72
C SER A 386 3.84 19.66 20.31
N ILE A 387 3.35 18.42 20.23
CA ILE A 387 2.06 18.03 20.78
C ILE A 387 2.09 16.56 21.20
N CYS A 388 1.45 16.22 22.31
CA CYS A 388 1.42 14.84 22.81
C CYS A 388 -0.01 14.36 23.06
N SER A 389 -0.23 13.06 22.87
CA SER A 389 -1.42 12.34 23.32
C SER A 389 -1.01 10.96 23.80
N GLY A 390 -1.39 10.62 25.03
CA GLY A 390 -0.97 9.37 25.67
C GLY A 390 0.56 9.25 25.77
N SER A 391 1.09 8.21 25.14
CA SER A 391 2.52 7.88 25.08
C SER A 391 3.25 8.44 23.86
N VAL A 392 2.51 9.07 22.94
CA VAL A 392 3.05 9.60 21.67
C VAL A 392 3.18 11.11 21.77
N CYS A 393 4.39 11.62 21.54
CA CYS A 393 4.69 13.04 21.35
C CYS A 393 5.18 13.25 19.93
N CYS A 394 4.62 14.22 19.23
CA CYS A 394 4.95 14.58 17.86
C CYS A 394 5.62 15.96 17.84
N HIS A 395 6.72 16.06 17.12
CA HIS A 395 7.53 17.26 16.98
C HIS A 395 7.63 17.64 15.50
N LEU A 396 7.36 18.91 15.18
CA LEU A 396 7.43 19.42 13.80
C LEU A 396 8.26 20.70 13.74
N LEU A 397 9.30 20.65 12.93
CA LEU A 397 9.98 21.82 12.39
C LEU A 397 9.48 22.04 10.97
N PHE A 398 9.02 23.25 10.64
CA PHE A 398 8.50 23.53 9.30
C PHE A 398 8.88 24.92 8.78
N ARG A 399 8.91 25.02 7.46
CA ARG A 399 8.93 26.27 6.69
C ARG A 399 7.99 26.12 5.50
N ARG A 400 7.03 27.04 5.34
CA ARG A 400 6.00 27.00 4.30
C ARG A 400 6.02 28.24 3.41
N SER A 401 5.64 28.06 2.14
CA SER A 401 5.67 29.12 1.12
C SER A 401 4.64 30.23 1.36
N ASP A 402 3.51 29.91 1.99
CA ASP A 402 2.41 30.82 2.30
C ASP A 402 1.67 30.32 3.55
N ALA A 403 0.95 31.21 4.23
CA ALA A 403 0.18 30.92 5.44
C ALA A 403 -1.35 31.01 5.24
N ARG A 404 -1.83 31.18 3.99
CA ARG A 404 -3.27 31.27 3.69
C ARG A 404 -4.03 29.97 3.95
N GLU A 405 -3.44 28.84 3.57
CA GLU A 405 -4.07 27.54 3.78
C GLU A 405 -3.87 27.10 5.23
N PHE A 406 -4.94 26.58 5.82
CA PHE A 406 -4.91 26.16 7.21
C PHE A 406 -4.28 24.77 7.33
N TYR A 407 -3.24 24.67 8.16
CA TYR A 407 -2.55 23.41 8.48
C TYR A 407 -2.51 23.21 9.99
N ALA A 408 -2.48 21.94 10.40
CA ALA A 408 -2.29 21.55 11.79
C ALA A 408 -1.34 20.35 11.91
N LEU A 409 -0.64 20.27 13.03
CA LEU A 409 0.03 19.05 13.49
C LEU A 409 -0.94 18.32 14.42
N GLY A 410 -1.26 17.08 14.10
CA GLY A 410 -2.12 16.20 14.89
C GLY A 410 -1.35 15.01 15.46
N VAL A 411 -1.81 14.55 16.63
CA VAL A 411 -1.36 13.32 17.29
C VAL A 411 -2.54 12.45 17.69
N PHE A 412 -2.37 11.13 17.56
CA PHE A 412 -3.33 10.13 18.03
C PHE A 412 -2.59 8.93 18.61
N ASP A 413 -3.05 8.45 19.77
CA ASP A 413 -2.60 7.24 20.45
C ASP A 413 -3.85 6.51 20.95
N GLY A 414 -4.29 5.47 20.23
CA GLY A 414 -5.54 4.81 20.58
C GLY A 414 -6.00 3.72 19.63
N LEU A 415 -7.09 3.05 20.02
CA LEU A 415 -7.72 1.99 19.25
C LEU A 415 -8.72 2.59 18.24
N HIS A 416 -8.47 2.38 16.95
CA HIS A 416 -9.43 2.64 15.89
C HIS A 416 -10.45 1.50 15.85
N VAL A 417 -11.74 1.84 15.73
CA VAL A 417 -12.86 0.87 15.83
C VAL A 417 -13.88 0.95 14.69
N VAL A 418 -13.78 1.97 13.83
CA VAL A 418 -14.76 2.19 12.76
C VAL A 418 -14.27 1.48 11.49
N HIS A 419 -15.07 0.61 10.89
CA HIS A 419 -14.65 -0.18 9.71
C HIS A 419 -13.44 -1.12 9.92
N GLY A 420 -13.02 -1.34 11.16
CA GLY A 420 -11.92 -2.22 11.53
C GLY A 420 -11.53 -2.02 12.98
N THR A 421 -10.78 -2.96 13.56
CA THR A 421 -10.24 -2.81 14.92
C THR A 421 -8.74 -2.94 14.89
N TYR A 422 -8.04 -1.83 15.16
CA TYR A 422 -6.58 -1.78 15.16
C TYR A 422 -6.02 -0.58 15.93
N TYR A 423 -4.92 -0.78 16.65
CA TYR A 423 -4.30 0.25 17.49
C TYR A 423 -3.30 1.13 16.72
N LEU A 424 -3.47 2.44 16.81
CA LEU A 424 -2.68 3.42 16.07
C LEU A 424 -1.88 4.34 16.99
N GLU A 425 -0.66 4.66 16.56
CA GLU A 425 0.17 5.73 17.10
C GLU A 425 0.54 6.63 15.91
N ILE A 426 0.03 7.86 15.84
CA ILE A 426 0.08 8.69 14.63
C ILE A 426 0.64 10.07 14.95
N CYS A 427 1.57 10.53 14.13
CA CYS A 427 1.91 11.95 13.98
C CYS A 427 1.57 12.40 12.56
N ALA A 428 0.77 13.44 12.39
CA ALA A 428 0.34 13.88 11.07
C ALA A 428 0.35 15.40 10.93
N LEU A 429 1.11 15.92 9.97
CA LEU A 429 0.95 17.27 9.43
C LEU A 429 -0.11 17.21 8.33
N VAL A 430 -1.20 17.95 8.51
CA VAL A 430 -2.37 17.86 7.62
C VAL A 430 -2.84 19.23 7.18
N ARG A 431 -3.25 19.32 5.91
CA ARG A 431 -4.05 20.42 5.40
C ARG A 431 -5.50 20.27 5.88
N CYS A 432 -6.07 21.34 6.41
CA CYS A 432 -7.48 21.40 6.76
C CYS A 432 -8.32 21.84 5.54
N THR A 433 -9.56 21.35 5.41
CA THR A 433 -10.39 21.62 4.22
C THR A 433 -11.00 23.03 4.20
N GLY A 434 -10.99 23.71 5.34
CA GLY A 434 -11.42 25.10 5.48
C GLY A 434 -10.59 25.84 6.54
N GLU A 435 -11.07 27.00 6.97
CA GLU A 435 -10.34 27.86 7.93
C GLU A 435 -10.69 27.56 9.40
N HIS A 436 -11.66 26.68 9.66
CA HIS A 436 -12.14 26.34 11.00
C HIS A 436 -11.53 25.04 11.51
N HIS A 437 -11.34 24.93 12.83
CA HIS A 437 -10.67 23.79 13.48
C HIS A 437 -11.28 22.42 13.14
N SER A 438 -12.62 22.33 13.05
CA SER A 438 -13.30 21.07 12.72
C SER A 438 -13.14 20.62 11.26
N SER A 439 -12.51 21.43 10.40
CA SER A 439 -12.19 21.04 9.01
C SER A 439 -10.89 20.23 8.90
N CYS A 440 -10.06 20.23 9.95
CA CYS A 440 -8.84 19.45 9.97
C CYS A 440 -9.18 17.96 10.13
N GLY A 441 -8.73 17.14 9.19
CA GLY A 441 -9.15 15.74 9.07
C GLY A 441 -10.21 15.49 7.99
N GLY A 442 -10.78 16.55 7.38
CA GLY A 442 -11.63 16.42 6.21
C GLY A 442 -10.87 15.97 4.96
N GLU A 443 -11.59 15.34 4.04
CA GLU A 443 -11.00 14.80 2.81
C GLU A 443 -10.70 15.89 1.78
N THR A 444 -9.47 15.88 1.25
CA THR A 444 -9.06 16.76 0.16
C THR A 444 -7.85 16.22 -0.57
N GLU A 445 -7.91 16.26 -1.90
CA GLU A 445 -6.80 15.87 -2.76
C GLU A 445 -5.92 17.06 -3.16
N HIS A 446 -6.27 18.28 -2.76
CA HIS A 446 -5.67 19.50 -3.32
C HIS A 446 -4.98 20.33 -2.28
N ALA A 447 -3.77 20.79 -2.61
CA ALA A 447 -3.06 21.78 -1.84
C ALA A 447 -2.14 22.69 -2.66
N GLN A 448 -1.96 23.93 -2.19
CA GLN A 448 -1.10 24.93 -2.86
C GLN A 448 0.19 25.17 -2.08
N THR A 449 0.14 25.07 -0.76
CA THR A 449 1.26 25.43 0.12
C THR A 449 2.36 24.38 0.06
N LEU A 450 3.54 24.79 -0.38
CA LEU A 450 4.76 23.98 -0.29
C LEU A 450 5.29 24.07 1.14
N ILE A 451 5.65 22.93 1.73
CA ILE A 451 6.15 22.86 3.10
C ILE A 451 7.43 22.03 3.15
N ASP A 452 8.53 22.66 3.55
CA ASP A 452 9.71 21.94 4.00
C ASP A 452 9.51 21.58 5.47
N PHE A 453 9.73 20.32 5.84
CA PHE A 453 9.51 19.89 7.21
C PHE A 453 10.45 18.80 7.70
N ARG A 454 10.64 18.76 9.02
CA ARG A 454 11.10 17.59 9.77
C ARG A 454 10.02 17.23 10.78
N LEU A 455 9.44 16.05 10.62
CA LEU A 455 8.41 15.48 11.49
C LEU A 455 9.03 14.32 12.27
N ALA A 456 8.96 14.37 13.59
CA ALA A 456 9.43 13.32 14.49
C ALA A 456 8.33 12.93 15.47
N GLY A 457 8.41 11.72 16.01
CA GLY A 457 7.55 11.32 17.11
C GLY A 457 8.11 10.18 17.94
N THR A 458 7.64 10.09 19.19
CA THR A 458 7.98 9.00 20.10
C THR A 458 6.96 7.86 19.97
N PHE A 459 7.41 6.68 19.55
CA PHE A 459 6.54 5.53 19.30
C PHE A 459 6.86 4.38 20.26
N THR A 460 5.83 3.65 20.69
CA THR A 460 6.02 2.42 21.48
C THR A 460 6.10 1.18 20.59
N THR A 461 5.60 1.28 19.36
CA THR A 461 5.79 0.27 18.30
C THR A 461 7.07 0.52 17.50
N THR A 462 7.66 -0.54 16.95
CA THR A 462 8.75 -0.45 15.96
C THR A 462 8.24 -0.38 14.50
N HIS A 463 6.92 -0.40 14.30
CA HIS A 463 6.29 -0.45 12.99
C HIS A 463 5.71 0.91 12.62
N VAL A 464 6.55 1.77 12.04
CA VAL A 464 6.18 3.10 11.57
C VAL A 464 6.29 3.17 10.05
N PHE A 465 5.21 3.62 9.41
CA PHE A 465 5.06 3.78 7.97
C PHE A 465 5.02 5.28 7.62
N PRO A 466 6.17 5.90 7.29
CA PRO A 466 6.19 7.30 6.87
C PRO A 466 5.58 7.46 5.48
N GLY A 467 4.73 8.47 5.31
CA GLY A 467 4.06 8.80 4.05
C GLY A 467 3.97 10.30 3.80
N ILE A 468 4.12 10.70 2.55
CA ILE A 468 3.97 12.09 2.11
C ILE A 468 3.05 12.11 0.89
N LEU A 469 1.95 12.84 1.00
CA LEU A 469 0.96 13.04 -0.05
C LEU A 469 0.94 14.52 -0.43
N GLY A 470 1.23 14.81 -1.69
CA GLY A 470 1.08 16.12 -2.30
C GLY A 470 -0.23 16.25 -3.09
N SER A 471 -0.50 17.48 -3.52
CA SER A 471 -1.69 17.87 -4.28
C SER A 471 -1.86 17.07 -5.57
N GLY A 472 -3.10 16.67 -5.88
CA GLY A 472 -3.42 15.83 -7.03
C GLY A 472 -2.97 14.38 -6.84
N MET A 473 -2.92 13.91 -5.59
CA MET A 473 -2.50 12.55 -5.24
C MET A 473 -1.07 12.20 -5.66
N THR A 474 -0.21 13.22 -5.78
CA THR A 474 1.21 13.04 -6.07
C THR A 474 1.91 12.47 -4.84
N LEU A 475 2.69 11.41 -5.02
CA LEU A 475 3.48 10.82 -3.93
C LEU A 475 4.85 11.47 -3.86
N ASP A 476 5.34 11.69 -2.65
CA ASP A 476 6.71 12.15 -2.40
C ASP A 476 7.45 11.16 -1.49
N VAL A 477 8.78 11.24 -1.45
CA VAL A 477 9.66 10.36 -0.68
C VAL A 477 10.48 11.20 0.30
N PRO A 478 10.56 10.82 1.59
CA PRO A 478 11.42 11.54 2.52
C PRO A 478 12.87 11.59 2.04
N ASP A 479 13.54 12.73 2.21
CA ASP A 479 14.99 12.85 1.96
C ASP A 479 15.77 11.98 2.96
N HIS A 480 15.27 11.96 4.20
CA HIS A 480 15.77 11.13 5.29
C HIS A 480 14.59 10.63 6.13
N SER A 481 14.69 9.39 6.62
CA SER A 481 13.79 8.82 7.61
C SER A 481 14.51 7.73 8.42
N GLY A 482 14.08 7.50 9.66
CA GLY A 482 14.67 6.44 10.49
C GLY A 482 14.49 6.66 11.99
N TRP A 483 15.08 5.76 12.76
CA TRP A 483 15.14 5.88 14.22
C TRP A 483 16.32 6.76 14.64
N GLU A 484 16.02 7.80 15.43
CA GLU A 484 16.98 8.51 16.25
C GLU A 484 16.90 7.94 17.68
N GLY A 485 18.03 7.92 18.39
CA GLY A 485 18.22 7.08 19.59
C GLY A 485 17.03 6.98 20.55
N GLY A 486 16.82 5.79 21.12
CA GLY A 486 15.64 5.51 21.95
C GLY A 486 14.44 5.12 21.10
N ASN A 487 13.32 5.84 21.29
CA ASN A 487 12.01 5.50 20.75
C ASN A 487 11.52 6.55 19.73
N GLU A 488 12.42 7.39 19.23
CA GLU A 488 12.08 8.48 18.33
C GLU A 488 12.24 8.06 16.87
N PHE A 489 11.17 8.19 16.09
CA PHE A 489 11.19 8.01 14.64
C PHE A 489 10.97 9.34 13.96
N TYR A 490 11.74 9.64 12.91
CA TYR A 490 11.61 10.88 12.16
C TYR A 490 11.55 10.66 10.65
N MET A 491 11.03 11.67 9.97
CA MET A 491 11.23 11.88 8.55
C MET A 491 11.43 13.37 8.24
N SER A 492 12.12 13.67 7.15
CA SER A 492 12.36 15.04 6.71
C SER A 492 12.25 15.18 5.20
N ARG A 493 11.71 16.29 4.72
CA ARG A 493 11.53 16.59 3.29
C ARG A 493 11.70 18.07 2.99
N THR A 494 12.51 18.39 1.99
CA THR A 494 12.75 19.77 1.49
C THR A 494 12.53 19.90 -0.02
N GLY A 495 12.09 21.07 -0.49
CA GLY A 495 11.95 21.31 -1.93
C GLY A 495 10.83 20.50 -2.56
N MET A 496 9.69 20.43 -1.88
CA MET A 496 8.48 19.83 -2.45
C MET A 496 8.07 20.56 -3.74
N SER A 497 7.64 19.81 -4.76
CA SER A 497 7.17 20.36 -6.04
C SER A 497 5.65 20.51 -6.14
N ALA A 498 4.91 19.94 -5.19
CA ALA A 498 3.46 20.01 -5.09
C ALA A 498 3.06 20.44 -3.67
N GLY A 499 1.93 21.13 -3.52
CA GLY A 499 1.45 21.53 -2.20
C GLY A 499 1.18 20.31 -1.31
N LEU A 500 1.48 20.41 -0.02
CA LEU A 500 1.39 19.28 0.90
C LEU A 500 -0.08 19.02 1.26
N VAL A 501 -0.62 17.84 0.98
CA VAL A 501 -1.92 17.40 1.51
C VAL A 501 -1.72 16.82 2.91
N THR A 502 -0.77 15.89 3.05
CA THR A 502 -0.37 15.38 4.36
C THR A 502 1.04 14.81 4.38
N ALA A 503 1.69 14.91 5.53
CA ALA A 503 2.88 14.15 5.90
C ALA A 503 2.55 13.39 7.20
N VAL A 504 2.69 12.07 7.19
CA VAL A 504 2.26 11.19 8.29
C VAL A 504 3.35 10.21 8.68
N LEU A 505 3.55 10.03 9.97
CA LEU A 505 4.22 8.88 10.57
C LEU A 505 3.12 7.95 11.10
N TYR A 506 2.81 6.90 10.34
CA TYR A 506 1.70 6.00 10.65
C TYR A 506 2.22 4.79 11.45
N GLY A 507 2.07 4.81 12.77
CA GLY A 507 2.48 3.73 13.67
C GLY A 507 1.38 2.69 13.89
N ARG A 508 1.73 1.41 13.78
CA ARG A 508 0.83 0.27 14.08
C ARG A 508 1.34 -0.55 15.25
N HIS A 509 0.51 -0.71 16.28
CA HIS A 509 0.82 -1.55 17.42
C HIS A 509 -0.04 -2.82 17.42
N TYR A 510 0.37 -3.81 16.64
CA TYR A 510 -0.40 -5.02 16.37
C TYR A 510 -0.78 -5.82 17.63
N GLU A 511 0.08 -5.83 18.66
CA GLU A 511 -0.18 -6.52 19.93
C GLU A 511 -1.33 -5.88 20.73
N LYS A 512 -1.65 -4.61 20.48
CA LYS A 512 -2.73 -3.86 21.13
C LYS A 512 -4.06 -3.92 20.38
N ASP A 513 -4.14 -4.57 19.21
CA ASP A 513 -5.37 -4.64 18.41
C ASP A 513 -6.55 -5.37 19.11
N LYS A 514 -6.26 -6.16 20.15
CA LYS A 514 -7.26 -6.99 20.87
C LYS A 514 -7.53 -6.53 22.30
N VAL A 515 -7.01 -5.37 22.70
CA VAL A 515 -7.11 -4.84 24.07
C VAL A 515 -8.40 -4.07 24.25
#